data_AF-A0A2V8PIE2-F1
#
_entry.id   AF-A0A2V8PIE2-F1
#
_cell.length_a   1.000
_cell.length_b   1.000
_cell.length_c   1.000
_cell.angle_alpha   90.00
_cell.angle_beta   90.00
_cell.angle_gamma   90.00
#
_symmetry.space_group_name_H-M   'P 1'
#
loop_
_entity.id
_entity.type
_entity.pdbx_description
1 polymer ?
#
loop_
_entity_poly.entity_id
_entity_poly.type
_entity_poly.pdbx_seq_one_letter_code
_entity_poly.pdbx_strand_id
1 'polypeptide(L)' 'MRRKPVIYGLVAVVGAIVVFVVYYLYLGSTAPAGQQPLVRLDNANIESLKKSFNDSADSVRVMVMLSPT' A
#
# COMPACT_ATOMS: atom_id res chain seq x y z
N MET A 1 -22.55 -12.83 -35.03
CA MET A 1 -21.34 -11.97 -35.18
C MET A 1 -21.32 -10.80 -34.17
N ARG A 2 -21.37 -11.04 -32.85
CA ARG A 2 -21.29 -9.97 -31.82
C ARG A 2 -20.29 -10.26 -30.68
N ARG A 3 -19.30 -11.13 -30.90
CA ARG A 3 -18.33 -11.54 -29.86
C ARG A 3 -17.35 -10.43 -29.50
N LYS A 4 -16.96 -9.60 -30.47
CA LYS A 4 -16.00 -8.49 -30.29
C LYS A 4 -16.46 -7.47 -29.23
N PRO A 5 -17.69 -6.90 -29.28
CA PRO A 5 -18.13 -5.95 -28.24
C PRO A 5 -18.26 -6.61 -26.85
N VAL A 6 -18.60 -7.90 -26.78
CA VAL A 6 -18.63 -8.65 -25.51
C VAL A 6 -17.22 -8.79 -24.93
N ILE A 7 -16.23 -9.11 -25.77
CA ILE A 7 -14.82 -9.22 -25.34
C ILE A 7 -14.30 -7.85 -24.87
N TYR A 8 -14.56 -6.78 -25.62
CA TYR A 8 -14.15 -5.43 -25.21
C TYR A 8 -14.81 -4.98 -23.90
N GLY A 9 -16.10 -5.28 -23.73
CA GLY A 9 -16.80 -5.02 -22.48
C GLY A 9 -16.19 -5.77 -21.30
N LEU A 10 -15.86 -7.05 -21.49
CA LEU A 10 -15.24 -7.87 -20.45
C LEU A 10 -13.85 -7.36 -20.07
N VAL A 11 -13.02 -6.99 -21.05
CA VAL A 11 -11.68 -6.41 -20.80
C VAL A 11 -11.80 -5.09 -20.04
N ALA A 12 -12.75 -4.22 -20.41
CA ALA A 12 -12.96 -2.96 -19.71
C ALA A 12 -13.36 -3.16 -18.23
N VAL A 13 -14.27 -4.11 -17.97
CA VAL A 13 -14.69 -4.45 -16.61
C VAL A 13 -13.54 -5.00 -15.79
N VAL A 14 -12.77 -5.95 -16.34
CA VAL A 14 -11.60 -6.52 -15.66
C VAL A 14 -10.56 -5.44 -15.38
N GLY A 15 -10.28 -4.57 -16.35
CA GLY A 15 -9.37 -3.43 -16.18
C GLY A 15 -9.81 -2.50 -15.05
N ALA A 16 -11.10 -2.16 -14.99
CA ALA A 16 -11.65 -1.31 -13.92
C ALA A 16 -11.52 -1.96 -12.54
N ILE A 17 -11.78 -3.27 -12.43
CA ILE A 17 -11.62 -4.01 -11.17
C ILE A 17 -10.16 -4.00 -10.72
N VAL A 18 -9.21 -4.25 -11.62
CA VAL A 18 -7.78 -4.22 -11.29
C VAL A 18 -7.37 -2.85 -10.77
N VAL A 19 -7.76 -1.77 -11.47
CA VAL A 19 -7.47 -0.40 -11.03
C VAL A 19 -8.11 -0.11 -9.66
N PHE A 20 -9.36 -0.54 -9.44
CA PHE A 20 -10.04 -0.35 -8.16
C PHE A 20 -9.35 -1.11 -7.02
N VAL A 21 -8.93 -2.35 -7.23
CA VAL A 21 -8.20 -3.14 -6.22
C VAL A 21 -6.86 -2.50 -5.90
N VAL A 22 -6.12 -2.05 -6.91
CA VAL A 22 -4.86 -1.32 -6.70
C VAL A 22 -5.12 -0.03 -5.92
N TYR A 23 -6.13 0.75 -6.31
CA TYR A 23 -6.50 1.96 -5.59
C TYR A 23 -6.84 1.66 -4.13
N TYR A 24 -7.71 0.70 -3.87
CA TYR A 24 -8.14 0.33 -2.52
C TYR A 24 -6.98 -0.16 -1.63
N LEU A 25 -6.05 -0.92 -2.21
CA LEU A 25 -4.92 -1.50 -1.46
C LEU A 25 -3.77 -0.50 -1.26
N TYR A 26 -3.58 0.48 -2.15
CA TYR A 26 -2.38 1.32 -2.18
C TYR A 26 -2.62 2.83 -1.98
N LEU A 27 -3.86 3.33 -1.85
CA LEU A 27 -4.11 4.77 -1.65
C LEU A 27 -3.70 5.34 -0.27
N GLY A 28 -2.79 4.68 0.42
CA GLY A 28 -2.27 5.13 1.70
C GLY A 28 -3.31 5.17 2.82
N SER A 29 -2.84 5.40 4.04
CA SER A 29 -3.70 5.69 5.18
C SER A 29 -3.83 7.20 5.36
N THR A 30 -5.00 7.67 5.81
CA THR A 30 -5.19 9.07 6.16
C THR A 30 -4.42 9.37 7.45
N ALA A 31 -3.44 10.27 7.39
CA ALA A 31 -2.73 10.80 8.55
C ALA A 31 -3.02 12.29 8.73
N PRO A 32 -2.94 12.80 9.98
CA PRO A 32 -2.98 14.24 10.24
C PRO A 32 -1.92 15.00 9.44
N ALA A 33 -2.18 16.27 9.15
CA ALA A 33 -1.25 17.12 8.41
C ALA A 33 0.12 17.17 9.12
N GLY A 34 1.20 16.98 8.35
CA GLY A 34 2.57 16.94 8.87
C GLY A 34 3.04 15.55 9.34
N GLN A 35 2.17 14.54 9.37
CA GLN A 35 2.52 13.18 9.72
C GLN A 35 2.50 12.27 8.47
N GLN A 36 3.51 11.40 8.35
CA GLN A 36 3.51 10.36 7.34
C GLN A 36 2.44 9.29 7.67
N PRO A 37 1.70 8.80 6.66
CA PRO A 37 0.79 7.67 6.81
C PRO A 37 1.42 6.47 7.51
N LEU A 38 0.64 5.78 8.34
CA LEU A 38 1.05 4.47 8.86
C LEU A 38 1.11 3.47 7.71
N VAL A 39 2.16 2.66 7.72
CA VAL A 39 2.40 1.63 6.72
C VAL A 39 2.22 0.25 7.36
N ARG A 40 1.60 -0.68 6.62
CA ARG A 40 1.52 -2.08 7.04
C ARG A 40 2.89 -2.71 6.93
N LEU A 41 3.39 -3.31 8.02
CA LEU A 41 4.65 -4.05 7.97
C LEU A 41 4.45 -5.38 7.22
N ASP A 42 5.32 -5.66 6.27
CA ASP A 42 5.32 -6.89 5.47
C ASP A 42 6.75 -7.29 5.07
N ASN A 43 6.88 -8.40 4.33
CA ASN A 43 8.18 -8.91 3.89
C ASN A 43 8.88 -7.98 2.87
N ALA A 44 8.14 -7.12 2.17
CA ALA A 44 8.71 -6.22 1.18
C ALA A 44 9.34 -4.97 1.83
N ASN A 45 8.88 -4.58 3.03
CA ASN A 45 9.33 -3.34 3.69
C ASN A 45 10.11 -3.52 4.99
N ILE A 46 10.20 -4.73 5.54
CA ILE A 46 10.91 -5.00 6.80
C ILE A 46 12.42 -4.65 6.75
N GLU A 47 13.08 -4.86 5.62
CA GLU A 47 14.49 -4.53 5.45
C GLU A 47 14.74 -3.02 5.48
N SER A 48 13.85 -2.25 4.83
CA SER A 48 13.88 -0.79 4.85
C SER A 48 13.66 -0.24 6.26
N LEU A 49 12.71 -0.80 7.01
CA LEU A 49 12.50 -0.45 8.41
C LEU A 49 13.77 -0.71 9.23
N LYS A 50 14.35 -1.90 9.13
CA LYS A 50 15.59 -2.26 9.83
C LYS A 50 16.72 -1.29 9.50
N LYS A 51 16.90 -0.92 8.23
CA LYS A 51 17.92 0.04 7.80
C LYS A 51 17.68 1.40 8.45
N SER A 52 16.48 1.97 8.30
CA SER A 52 16.13 3.28 8.87
C SER A 52 16.26 3.32 10.39
N PHE A 53 15.88 2.25 11.08
CA PHE A 53 15.99 2.15 12.53
C PHE A 53 17.45 2.09 12.99
N ASN A 54 18.36 1.51 12.19
CA ASN A 54 19.77 1.36 12.59
C ASN A 54 20.66 2.54 12.18
N ASP A 55 20.20 3.40 11.26
CA ASP A 55 20.97 4.55 10.78
C ASP A 55 21.19 5.62 11.87
N SER A 56 20.31 5.69 12.87
CA SER A 56 20.39 6.65 13.98
C SER A 56 21.07 6.05 15.22
N ALA A 57 22.31 5.60 15.05
CA ALA A 57 23.08 4.86 16.07
C ALA A 57 23.11 5.56 17.44
N ASP A 58 23.30 6.88 17.44
CA ASP A 58 23.63 7.69 18.62
C ASP A 58 22.42 8.39 19.28
N SER A 59 21.19 8.04 18.90
CA SER A 59 19.96 8.63 19.46
C SER A 59 18.99 7.59 19.99
N VAL A 60 18.15 7.99 20.96
CA VAL A 60 17.03 7.17 21.44
C VAL A 60 16.07 6.88 20.27
N ARG A 61 15.63 5.63 20.14
CA ARG A 61 14.78 5.17 19.04
C ARG A 61 13.48 4.60 19.59
N VAL A 62 12.36 5.03 19.02
CA VAL A 62 11.03 4.56 19.39
C VAL A 62 10.41 3.89 18.18
N MET A 63 9.93 2.66 18.35
CA MET A 63 9.19 1.93 17.34
C MET A 63 7.80 1.61 17.89
N VAL A 64 6.76 2.02 17.17
CA VAL A 64 5.37 1.78 17.53
C VAL A 64 4.78 0.80 16.53
N MET A 65 4.35 -0.37 17.00
CA MET A 65 3.61 -1.34 16.19
C MET A 65 2.18 -1.40 16.68
N LEU A 66 1.24 -1.21 15.75
CA LEU A 66 -0.18 -1.33 16.02
C LEU A 66 -0.69 -2.61 15.37
N SER A 67 -1.40 -3.43 16.13
CA SER A 67 -2.15 -4.55 15.55
C SER A 67 -3.46 -4.03 14.95
N PRO A 68 -3.89 -4.50 13.77
CA PRO A 68 -5.24 -4.26 13.29
C PRO A 68 -6.25 -4.81 14.31
N THR A 69 -7.21 -3.98 14.76
CA THR A 69 -8.34 -4.40 15.60
C THR A 69 -9.50 -4.87 14.75
#